data_AF-A0A2D6M1H1-F1
#
_entry.id   AF-A0A2D6M1H1-F1
#
_cell.length_a   1.000
_cell.length_b   1.000
_cell.length_c   1.000
_cell.angle_alpha   90.00
_cell.angle_beta   90.00
_cell.angle_gamma   90.00
#
_symmetry.space_group_name_H-M   'P 1'
#
loop_
_entity.id
_entity.type
_entity.pdbx_description
1 polymer ?
#
loop_
_entity_poly.entity_id
_entity_poly.type
_entity_poly.pdbx_seq_one_letter_code
_entity_poly.pdbx_strand_id
1 'polypeptide(L)'
;MSKNIPTPEECIPLLKKYGATETIIGHLKQTAKVAVFLGKKLAEKGEEIDLPLLEASALLHDIDKKITLDDHSKKHAVEAEAILKKEGFPKIAEIVRQHRLGWIRENQFSGWEAKLVYYSDKRVRHDQIVSLEERFEYLLERYGSISKEARESILKAKPKVFELEEEIFSKIDVDKNLKGI
;
A
#
# COMPACT_ATOMS: atom_id res chain seq x y z
N MET A 1 -1.19 -24.88 -10.18
CA MET A 1 0.28 -24.68 -10.09
C MET A 1 0.53 -23.20 -9.83
N SER A 2 1.03 -22.87 -8.65
CA SER A 2 1.42 -21.53 -8.21
C SER A 2 2.62 -21.04 -9.02
N LYS A 3 2.36 -20.28 -10.09
CA LYS A 3 3.36 -19.51 -10.86
C LYS A 3 2.78 -18.09 -10.97
N ASN A 4 3.35 -17.00 -10.51
CA ASN A 4 4.60 -16.69 -9.83
C ASN A 4 4.25 -15.62 -8.78
N ILE A 5 4.59 -15.81 -7.51
CA ILE A 5 4.68 -14.69 -6.56
C ILE A 5 6.19 -14.47 -6.40
N PRO A 6 6.72 -13.28 -6.72
CA PRO A 6 8.13 -13.00 -6.53
C PRO A 6 8.45 -12.96 -5.03
N THR A 7 9.58 -13.54 -4.68
CA THR A 7 10.18 -13.40 -3.35
C THR A 7 10.56 -11.94 -3.07
N PRO A 8 10.73 -11.54 -1.80
CA PRO A 8 11.26 -10.22 -1.48
C PRO A 8 12.59 -9.91 -2.18
N GLU A 9 13.46 -10.91 -2.33
CA GLU A 9 14.74 -10.82 -3.03
C GLU A 9 14.57 -10.54 -4.53
N GLU A 10 13.52 -11.06 -5.16
CA GLU A 10 13.19 -10.81 -6.58
C GLU A 10 12.48 -9.48 -6.79
N CYS A 11 11.76 -8.97 -5.78
CA CYS A 11 11.05 -7.69 -5.87
C CYS A 11 12.01 -6.51 -5.99
N ILE A 12 13.13 -6.51 -5.27
CA ILE A 12 14.06 -5.36 -5.25
C ILE A 12 14.71 -5.09 -6.62
N PRO A 13 15.31 -6.08 -7.32
CA PRO A 13 15.80 -5.89 -8.68
C PRO A 13 14.73 -5.41 -9.64
N LEU A 14 13.50 -5.92 -9.49
CA LEU A 14 12.37 -5.49 -10.31
C LEU A 14 12.02 -4.01 -10.08
N LEU A 15 11.95 -3.55 -8.83
CA LEU A 15 11.77 -2.13 -8.51
C LEU A 15 12.87 -1.26 -9.13
N LYS A 16 14.12 -1.69 -9.04
CA LYS A 16 15.28 -0.99 -9.62
C LYS A 16 15.21 -0.91 -11.14
N LYS A 17 14.74 -1.98 -11.81
CA LYS A 17 14.49 -2.01 -13.26
C LYS A 17 13.53 -0.90 -13.72
N TYR A 18 12.56 -0.53 -12.87
CA TYR A 18 11.60 0.55 -13.13
C TYR A 18 11.99 1.90 -12.50
N GLY A 19 13.24 2.03 -12.04
CA GLY A 19 13.81 3.30 -11.58
C GLY A 19 13.51 3.66 -10.13
N ALA A 20 13.01 2.73 -9.31
CA ALA A 20 12.82 3.00 -7.89
C ALA A 20 14.14 3.42 -7.22
N THR A 21 14.10 4.55 -6.52
CA THR A 21 15.25 5.04 -5.74
C THR A 21 15.31 4.34 -4.39
N GLU A 22 16.45 4.44 -3.69
CA GLU A 22 16.59 3.86 -2.34
C GLU A 22 15.56 4.42 -1.35
N THR A 23 15.14 5.68 -1.52
CA THR A 23 14.06 6.29 -0.72
C THR A 23 12.69 5.64 -0.98
N ILE A 24 12.36 5.36 -2.25
CA ILE A 24 11.13 4.62 -2.59
C ILE A 24 11.22 3.19 -2.04
N ILE A 25 12.37 2.53 -2.20
CA ILE A 25 12.58 1.16 -1.69
C ILE A 25 12.47 1.13 -0.15
N GLY A 26 12.97 2.13 0.56
CA GLY A 26 12.82 2.25 2.01
C GLY A 26 11.34 2.29 2.44
N HIS A 27 10.53 3.09 1.75
CA HIS A 27 9.07 3.13 1.95
C HIS A 27 8.39 1.80 1.69
N LEU A 28 8.74 1.14 0.59
CA LEU A 28 8.17 -0.14 0.20
C LEU A 28 8.48 -1.23 1.22
N LYS A 29 9.74 -1.30 1.70
CA LYS A 29 10.15 -2.26 2.73
C LYS A 29 9.43 -2.01 4.05
N GLN A 30 9.34 -0.76 4.48
CA GLN A 30 8.64 -0.44 5.73
C GLN A 30 7.13 -0.73 5.62
N THR A 31 6.52 -0.45 4.47
CA THR A 31 5.12 -0.79 4.19
C THR A 31 4.88 -2.29 4.22
N ALA A 32 5.75 -3.08 3.58
CA ALA A 32 5.67 -4.54 3.59
C ALA A 32 5.82 -5.11 5.00
N LYS A 33 6.72 -4.54 5.81
CA LYS A 33 6.90 -4.92 7.22
C LYS A 33 5.60 -4.77 8.03
N VAL A 34 4.94 -3.61 7.91
CA VAL A 34 3.65 -3.36 8.57
C VAL A 34 2.58 -4.31 8.06
N ALA A 35 2.48 -4.47 6.73
CA ALA A 35 1.49 -5.32 6.08
C ALA A 35 1.61 -6.77 6.55
N VAL A 36 2.81 -7.35 6.49
CA VAL A 36 3.07 -8.74 6.90
C VAL A 36 2.84 -8.94 8.40
N PHE A 37 3.23 -7.97 9.23
CA PHE A 37 2.97 -8.05 10.67
C PHE A 37 1.45 -8.14 10.96
N LEU A 38 0.66 -7.24 10.38
CA LEU A 38 -0.80 -7.24 10.54
C LEU A 38 -1.44 -8.49 9.92
N GLY A 39 -0.97 -8.92 8.75
CA GLY A 39 -1.44 -10.12 8.09
C GLY A 39 -1.22 -11.37 8.93
N LYS A 40 -0.05 -11.52 9.57
CA LYS A 40 0.22 -12.63 10.50
C LYS A 40 -0.76 -12.61 11.68
N LYS A 41 -1.01 -11.43 12.25
CA LYS A 41 -1.90 -11.27 13.41
C LYS A 41 -3.37 -11.59 13.07
N LEU A 42 -3.82 -11.22 11.87
CA LEU A 42 -5.15 -11.58 11.38
C LEU A 42 -5.24 -13.08 11.06
N ALA A 43 -4.21 -13.67 10.46
CA ALA A 43 -4.15 -15.11 10.20
C ALA A 43 -4.18 -15.94 11.49
N GLU A 44 -3.48 -15.50 12.55
CA GLU A 44 -3.57 -16.09 13.91
C GLU A 44 -5.00 -16.07 14.48
N LYS A 45 -5.85 -15.17 14.00
CA LYS A 45 -7.26 -15.01 14.40
C LYS A 45 -8.24 -15.71 13.45
N GLY A 46 -7.74 -16.44 12.46
CA GLY A 46 -8.53 -17.27 11.54
C GLY A 46 -8.94 -16.58 10.24
N GLU A 47 -8.44 -15.37 9.96
CA GLU A 47 -8.65 -14.74 8.65
C GLU A 47 -7.78 -15.42 7.58
N GLU A 48 -8.35 -15.64 6.39
CA GLU A 48 -7.61 -16.21 5.25
C GLU A 48 -6.73 -15.14 4.61
N ILE A 49 -5.40 -15.31 4.69
CA ILE A 49 -4.42 -14.36 4.15
C ILE A 49 -3.26 -15.13 3.50
N ASP A 50 -3.00 -14.87 2.23
CA ASP A 50 -1.79 -15.33 1.53
C ASP A 50 -0.64 -14.37 1.84
N LEU A 51 0.15 -14.70 2.88
CA LEU A 51 1.26 -13.87 3.35
C LEU A 51 2.32 -13.60 2.26
N PRO A 52 2.78 -14.58 1.46
CA PRO A 52 3.65 -14.31 0.32
C PRO A 52 3.05 -13.32 -0.68
N LEU A 53 1.76 -13.45 -1.03
CA LEU A 53 1.09 -12.53 -1.95
C LEU A 53 0.99 -11.11 -1.37
N LEU A 54 0.66 -11.02 -0.08
CA LEU A 54 0.60 -9.76 0.67
C LEU A 54 1.95 -9.04 0.66
N GLU A 55 3.02 -9.74 1.02
CA GLU A 55 4.37 -9.18 1.10
C GLU A 55 4.84 -8.67 -0.27
N ALA A 56 4.72 -9.49 -1.32
CA ALA A 56 5.10 -9.10 -2.67
C ALA A 56 4.26 -7.90 -3.17
N SER A 57 2.95 -7.89 -2.88
CA SER A 57 2.07 -6.78 -3.27
C SER A 57 2.43 -5.49 -2.54
N ALA A 58 2.79 -5.56 -1.26
CA ALA A 58 3.22 -4.40 -0.48
C ALA A 58 4.58 -3.86 -0.97
N LEU A 59 5.53 -4.75 -1.32
CA LEU A 59 6.82 -4.35 -1.87
C LEU A 59 6.71 -3.72 -3.26
N LEU A 60 5.71 -4.11 -4.05
CA LEU A 60 5.59 -3.69 -5.45
C LEU A 60 4.52 -2.62 -5.70
N HIS A 61 3.79 -2.15 -4.67
CA HIS A 61 2.65 -1.26 -4.87
C HIS A 61 2.98 0.06 -5.58
N ASP A 62 4.17 0.59 -5.30
CA ASP A 62 4.71 1.85 -5.84
C ASP A 62 5.77 1.61 -6.94
N ILE A 63 5.75 0.47 -7.64
CA ILE A 63 6.71 0.17 -8.73
C ILE A 63 6.74 1.23 -9.85
N ASP A 64 5.63 1.94 -10.04
CA ASP A 64 5.48 3.02 -11.02
C ASP A 64 5.85 4.41 -10.46
N LYS A 65 6.28 4.51 -9.20
CA LYS A 65 6.38 5.80 -8.52
C LYS A 65 7.40 6.72 -9.15
N LYS A 66 8.56 6.21 -9.59
CA LYS A 66 9.54 7.04 -10.31
C LYS A 66 8.98 7.53 -11.64
N ILE A 67 8.34 6.64 -12.40
CA ILE A 67 7.77 6.95 -13.71
C ILE A 67 6.71 8.05 -13.61
N THR A 68 5.81 7.95 -12.64
CA THR A 68 4.71 8.92 -12.46
C THR A 68 5.16 10.24 -11.85
N LEU A 69 6.31 10.26 -11.16
CA LEU A 69 6.97 11.49 -10.73
C LEU A 69 7.68 12.20 -11.90
N ASP A 70 8.24 11.44 -12.85
CA ASP A 70 8.91 11.99 -14.03
C ASP A 70 7.95 12.40 -15.14
N ASP A 71 6.83 11.68 -15.28
CA ASP A 71 5.81 11.90 -16.31
C ASP A 71 4.41 11.93 -15.69
N HIS A 72 3.91 13.15 -15.45
CA HIS A 72 2.59 13.39 -14.88
C HIS A 72 1.42 13.04 -15.80
N SER A 73 1.66 12.68 -17.07
CA SER A 73 0.61 12.11 -17.94
C SER A 73 0.26 10.68 -17.54
N LYS A 74 1.17 9.98 -16.85
CA LYS A 74 0.95 8.64 -16.30
C LYS A 74 0.18 8.70 -15.00
N LYS A 75 -0.73 7.75 -14.82
CA LYS A 75 -1.57 7.66 -13.63
C LYS A 75 -1.04 6.58 -12.69
N HIS A 76 -0.73 7.00 -11.47
CA HIS A 76 -0.30 6.10 -10.40
C HIS A 76 -1.33 5.00 -10.13
N ALA A 77 -0.86 3.82 -9.74
CA ALA A 77 -1.60 2.57 -9.59
C ALA A 77 -2.08 1.96 -10.93
N VAL A 78 -2.46 2.76 -11.93
CA VAL A 78 -2.79 2.29 -13.29
C VAL A 78 -1.51 1.84 -14.02
N GLU A 79 -0.45 2.65 -13.95
CA GLU A 79 0.84 2.28 -14.53
C GLU A 79 1.46 1.10 -13.77
N ALA A 80 1.36 1.07 -12.43
CA ALA A 80 1.79 -0.09 -11.63
C ALA A 80 1.07 -1.38 -12.04
N GLU A 81 -0.25 -1.33 -12.22
CA GLU A 81 -1.04 -2.48 -12.69
C GLU A 81 -0.55 -2.98 -14.06
N ALA A 82 -0.32 -2.06 -15.00
CA ALA A 82 0.15 -2.38 -16.34
C ALA A 82 1.55 -3.01 -16.31
N ILE A 83 2.47 -2.45 -15.52
CA ILE A 83 3.82 -2.99 -15.30
C ILE A 83 3.75 -4.40 -14.74
N LEU A 84 2.99 -4.62 -13.66
CA LEU A 84 2.93 -5.91 -13.00
C LEU A 84 2.28 -6.99 -13.88
N LYS A 85 1.27 -6.63 -14.67
CA LYS A 85 0.71 -7.53 -15.70
C LYS A 85 1.75 -7.90 -16.76
N LYS A 86 2.53 -6.93 -17.25
CA LYS A 86 3.59 -7.14 -18.23
C LYS A 86 4.70 -8.06 -17.70
N GLU A 87 5.04 -7.93 -16.41
CA GLU A 87 6.06 -8.74 -15.75
C GLU A 87 5.55 -10.13 -15.33
N GLY A 88 4.29 -10.48 -15.62
CA GLY A 88 3.73 -11.79 -15.35
C GLY A 88 3.14 -11.98 -13.96
N PHE A 89 2.81 -10.87 -13.27
CA PHE A 89 2.25 -10.85 -11.91
C PHE A 89 0.81 -10.30 -11.85
N PRO A 90 -0.17 -10.88 -12.57
CA PRO A 90 -1.52 -10.33 -12.66
C PRO A 90 -2.28 -10.28 -11.33
N LYS A 91 -2.03 -11.22 -10.41
CA LYS A 91 -2.64 -11.22 -9.06
C LYS A 91 -2.16 -10.05 -8.21
N ILE A 92 -0.86 -9.76 -8.26
CA ILE A 92 -0.27 -8.61 -7.56
C ILE A 92 -0.77 -7.31 -8.19
N ALA A 93 -0.86 -7.25 -9.53
CA ALA A 93 -1.44 -6.12 -10.23
C ALA A 93 -2.88 -5.81 -9.78
N GLU A 94 -3.69 -6.84 -9.56
CA GLU A 94 -5.06 -6.69 -9.08
C GLU A 94 -5.13 -6.09 -7.68
N ILE A 95 -4.23 -6.48 -6.77
CA ILE A 95 -4.15 -5.91 -5.43
C ILE A 95 -3.63 -4.46 -5.50
N VAL A 96 -2.54 -4.26 -6.22
CA VAL A 96 -1.83 -2.98 -6.29
C VAL A 96 -2.71 -1.88 -6.88
N ARG A 97 -3.52 -2.12 -7.91
CA ARG A 97 -4.41 -1.07 -8.45
C ARG A 97 -5.36 -0.44 -7.41
N GLN A 98 -5.57 -1.11 -6.26
CA GLN A 98 -6.48 -0.72 -5.19
C GLN A 98 -5.84 0.21 -4.14
N HIS A 99 -4.51 0.40 -4.14
CA HIS A 99 -3.84 1.13 -3.05
C HIS A 99 -4.05 2.66 -3.08
N ARG A 100 -4.55 3.21 -4.21
CA ARG A 100 -4.77 4.65 -4.39
C ARG A 100 -5.77 5.18 -3.35
N LEU A 101 -5.51 6.36 -2.79
CA LEU A 101 -6.31 6.92 -1.69
C LEU A 101 -7.82 6.93 -1.97
N GLY A 102 -8.23 7.29 -3.19
CA GLY A 102 -9.64 7.35 -3.60
C GLY A 102 -10.36 6.00 -3.67
N TRP A 103 -9.64 4.88 -3.72
CA TRP A 103 -10.24 3.54 -3.85
C TRP A 103 -11.27 3.26 -2.77
N ILE A 104 -10.94 3.55 -1.50
CA ILE A 104 -11.78 3.29 -0.33
C ILE A 104 -13.14 4.00 -0.37
N ARG A 105 -13.27 5.06 -1.17
CA ARG A 105 -14.53 5.77 -1.33
C ARG A 105 -15.39 5.21 -2.46
N GLU A 106 -14.73 4.68 -3.48
CA GLU A 106 -15.30 4.42 -4.80
C GLU A 106 -15.56 2.93 -5.04
N ASN A 107 -14.86 2.06 -4.32
CA ASN A 107 -14.83 0.62 -4.59
C ASN A 107 -14.74 -0.19 -3.28
N GLN A 108 -15.06 -1.47 -3.38
CA GLN A 108 -14.75 -2.46 -2.35
C GLN A 108 -13.35 -3.05 -2.60
N PHE A 109 -12.69 -3.49 -1.53
CA PHE A 109 -11.42 -4.22 -1.65
C PHE A 109 -11.67 -5.68 -2.03
N SER A 110 -10.77 -6.28 -2.82
CA SER A 110 -10.89 -7.68 -3.23
C SER A 110 -10.65 -8.70 -2.10
N GLY A 111 -10.06 -8.28 -0.99
CA GLY A 111 -9.72 -9.15 0.14
C GLY A 111 -8.80 -8.47 1.15
N TRP A 112 -8.33 -9.24 2.12
CA TRP A 112 -7.44 -8.76 3.18
C TRP A 112 -6.11 -8.26 2.64
N GLU A 113 -5.56 -8.90 1.61
CA GLU A 113 -4.28 -8.48 1.03
C GLU A 113 -4.35 -7.04 0.50
N ALA A 114 -5.43 -6.71 -0.21
CA ALA A 114 -5.66 -5.36 -0.71
C ALA A 114 -5.92 -4.34 0.40
N LYS A 115 -6.70 -4.71 1.42
CA LYS A 115 -6.92 -3.86 2.60
C LYS A 115 -5.61 -3.55 3.32
N LEU A 116 -4.78 -4.57 3.55
CA LEU A 116 -3.54 -4.44 4.31
C LEU A 116 -2.47 -3.68 3.53
N VAL A 117 -2.32 -3.88 2.21
CA VAL A 117 -1.44 -3.04 1.39
C VAL A 117 -1.88 -1.59 1.43
N TYR A 118 -3.17 -1.33 1.22
CA TYR A 118 -3.73 0.02 1.23
C TYR A 118 -3.46 0.72 2.58
N TYR A 119 -3.79 0.05 3.68
CA TYR A 119 -3.69 0.60 5.04
C TYR A 119 -2.24 0.80 5.45
N SER A 120 -1.36 -0.17 5.20
CA SER A 120 0.04 -0.12 5.59
C SER A 120 0.78 1.04 4.91
N ASP A 121 0.48 1.33 3.63
CA ASP A 121 1.03 2.51 2.93
C ASP A 121 0.60 3.84 3.59
N LYS A 122 -0.56 3.87 4.27
CA LYS A 122 -1.01 5.04 5.03
C LYS A 122 -0.46 5.06 6.46
N ARG A 123 0.14 3.99 6.93
CA ARG A 123 0.87 3.93 8.21
C ARG A 123 2.37 4.15 8.05
N VAL A 124 2.85 4.47 6.85
CA VAL A 124 4.27 4.72 6.58
C VAL A 124 4.47 6.08 5.91
N ARG A 125 5.46 6.83 6.38
CA ARG A 125 5.95 8.06 5.74
C ARG A 125 7.46 7.97 5.58
N HIS A 126 7.92 8.01 4.32
CA HIS A 126 9.30 7.67 3.97
C HIS A 126 9.59 6.26 4.46
N ASP A 127 10.39 6.06 5.49
CA ASP A 127 10.73 4.76 6.06
C ASP A 127 10.27 4.61 7.53
N GLN A 128 9.43 5.53 8.02
CA GLN A 128 8.96 5.54 9.40
C GLN A 128 7.48 5.15 9.50
N ILE A 129 7.15 4.35 10.52
CA ILE A 129 5.75 4.11 10.90
C ILE A 129 5.21 5.37 11.57
N VAL A 130 4.06 5.86 11.11
CA VAL A 130 3.38 7.05 11.61
C VAL A 130 1.92 6.73 11.94
N SER A 131 1.27 7.56 12.75
CA SER A 131 -0.19 7.45 12.95
C SER A 131 -0.94 7.87 11.68
N LEU A 132 -2.24 7.51 11.60
CA LEU A 132 -3.08 7.99 10.52
C LEU A 132 -3.25 9.52 10.58
N GLU A 133 -3.36 10.11 11.76
CA GLU A 133 -3.41 11.56 11.93
C GLU A 133 -2.19 12.23 11.27
N GLU A 134 -0.99 11.81 11.67
CA GLU A 134 0.27 12.33 11.13
C GLU A 134 0.35 12.13 9.61
N ARG A 135 -0.08 10.96 9.11
CA ARG A 135 -0.11 10.70 7.65
C ARG A 135 -1.05 11.65 6.93
N PHE A 136 -2.27 11.84 7.44
CA PHE A 136 -3.27 12.68 6.79
C PHE A 136 -2.92 14.17 6.86
N GLU A 137 -2.27 14.63 7.92
CA GLU A 137 -1.68 15.97 8.00
C GLU A 137 -0.64 16.17 6.90
N TYR A 138 0.30 15.24 6.77
CA TYR A 138 1.30 15.26 5.70
C TYR A 138 0.68 15.25 4.30
N LEU A 139 -0.36 14.43 4.07
CA LEU A 139 -1.05 14.39 2.77
C LEU A 139 -1.73 15.73 2.45
N LEU A 140 -2.36 16.37 3.44
CA LEU A 140 -3.00 17.67 3.28
C LEU A 140 -1.98 18.79 3.03
N GLU A 141 -0.84 18.78 3.73
CA GLU A 141 0.23 19.75 3.52
C GLU A 141 0.85 19.61 2.12
N ARG A 142 1.17 18.37 1.72
CA ARG A 142 1.89 18.11 0.47
C ARG A 142 1.02 18.18 -0.78
N TYR A 143 -0.23 17.70 -0.70
CA TYR A 143 -1.10 17.55 -1.87
C TYR A 143 -2.40 18.36 -1.77
N GLY A 144 -2.80 18.79 -0.57
CA GLY A 144 -4.05 19.54 -0.37
C GLY A 144 -4.01 20.97 -0.92
N SER A 145 -2.85 21.49 -1.32
CA SER A 145 -2.69 22.78 -1.99
C SER A 145 -2.73 22.69 -3.52
N ILE A 146 -2.67 21.47 -4.09
CA ILE A 146 -2.65 21.27 -5.55
C ILE A 146 -3.98 21.70 -6.17
N SER A 147 -5.09 21.28 -5.58
CA SER A 147 -6.43 21.70 -5.99
C SER A 147 -7.44 21.49 -4.88
N LYS A 148 -8.60 22.15 -5.00
CA LYS A 148 -9.73 21.95 -4.07
C LYS A 148 -10.20 20.49 -4.09
N GLU A 149 -10.23 19.88 -5.27
CA GLU A 149 -10.62 18.49 -5.47
C GLU A 149 -9.63 17.52 -4.81
N ALA A 150 -8.32 17.78 -4.90
CA ALA A 150 -7.30 16.98 -4.22
C ALA A 150 -7.48 17.06 -2.69
N ARG A 151 -7.67 18.26 -2.16
CA ARG A 151 -7.95 18.49 -0.73
C ARG A 151 -9.21 17.76 -0.27
N GLU A 152 -10.31 17.93 -0.98
CA GLU A 152 -11.57 17.27 -0.66
C GLU A 152 -11.47 15.75 -0.75
N SER A 153 -10.75 15.23 -1.74
CA SER A 153 -10.49 13.80 -1.90
C SER A 153 -9.80 13.23 -0.65
N ILE A 154 -8.79 13.93 -0.12
CA ILE A 154 -8.08 13.54 1.09
C ILE A 154 -9.02 13.57 2.31
N LEU A 155 -9.74 14.68 2.50
CA LEU A 155 -10.66 14.85 3.64
C LEU A 155 -11.80 13.82 3.64
N LYS A 156 -12.36 13.50 2.46
CA LYS A 156 -13.41 12.48 2.30
C LYS A 156 -12.89 11.05 2.47
N ALA A 157 -11.60 10.81 2.21
CA ALA A 157 -10.99 9.50 2.43
C ALA A 157 -10.70 9.27 3.92
N LYS A 158 -10.26 10.30 4.66
CA LYS A 158 -9.83 10.21 6.06
C LYS A 158 -10.75 9.35 6.94
N PRO A 159 -12.04 9.66 7.13
CA PRO A 159 -12.89 8.88 8.03
C PRO A 159 -12.97 7.39 7.64
N LYS A 160 -13.01 7.08 6.34
CA LYS A 160 -13.05 5.68 5.87
C LYS A 160 -11.75 4.92 6.14
N VAL A 161 -10.61 5.59 6.10
CA VAL A 161 -9.31 4.94 6.44
C VAL A 161 -9.24 4.66 7.94
N PHE A 162 -9.81 5.53 8.76
CA PHE A 162 -9.96 5.29 10.20
C PHE A 162 -10.93 4.13 10.49
N GLU A 163 -12.05 4.04 9.77
CA GLU A 163 -12.95 2.86 9.85
C GLU A 163 -12.21 1.56 9.50
N LEU A 164 -11.35 1.58 8.48
CA LEU A 164 -10.51 0.42 8.14
C LEU A 164 -9.48 0.09 9.25
N GLU A 165 -8.93 1.10 9.92
CA GLU A 165 -8.10 0.87 11.11
C GLU A 165 -8.91 0.19 12.23
N GLU A 166 -10.10 0.68 12.54
CA GLU A 166 -10.98 0.02 13.52
C GLU A 166 -11.31 -1.42 13.10
N GLU A 167 -11.61 -1.65 11.83
CA GLU A 167 -11.87 -3.00 11.31
C GLU A 167 -10.70 -3.95 11.56
N ILE A 168 -9.47 -3.55 11.19
CA ILE A 168 -8.26 -4.35 11.38
C ILE A 168 -8.04 -4.64 12.87
N PHE A 169 -8.05 -3.59 13.70
CA PHE A 169 -7.64 -3.68 15.10
C PHE A 169 -8.73 -4.26 16.02
N SER A 170 -10.00 -4.26 15.60
CA SER A 170 -11.06 -4.99 16.32
C SER A 170 -10.89 -6.52 16.26
N LYS A 171 -10.10 -7.02 15.30
CA LYS A 171 -9.90 -8.47 15.07
C LYS A 171 -8.64 -9.02 15.72
N ILE A 172 -7.66 -8.16 16.02
CA ILE A 172 -6.33 -8.55 16.50
C ILE A 172 -6.05 -7.95 17.88
N ASP A 173 -5.24 -8.64 18.68
CA ASP A 173 -4.81 -8.14 19.99
C ASP A 173 -3.47 -7.40 19.84
N VAL A 174 -3.53 -6.24 19.19
CA VAL A 174 -2.38 -5.40 18.85
C VAL A 174 -2.72 -3.94 19.15
N ASP A 175 -1.77 -3.20 19.70
CA ASP A 175 -1.92 -1.76 19.91
C ASP A 175 -1.75 -0.98 18.58
N LYS A 176 -2.67 -0.05 18.30
CA LYS A 176 -2.67 0.79 17.07
C LYS A 176 -1.41 1.62 16.87
N ASN A 177 -0.66 1.88 17.92
CA ASN A 177 0.61 2.60 17.81
C ASN A 177 1.68 1.79 17.07
N LEU A 178 1.51 0.47 16.90
CA LEU A 178 2.45 -0.41 16.20
C LEU A 178 3.90 -0.26 16.72
N LYS A 179 4.05 -0.04 18.03
CA LYS A 179 5.37 0.12 18.65
C LYS A 179 6.11 -1.22 18.68
N GLY A 180 7.38 -1.20 18.30
CA GLY A 180 8.27 -2.36 18.43
C GLY A 180 8.17 -3.39 17.31
N ILE A 181 7.48 -3.07 16.21
CA ILE A 181 7.49 -3.91 14.99
C ILE A 181 8.63 -3.53 14.07
#